data_AF-V6HR16-F1
#
_entry.id   AF-V6HR16-F1
#
_cell.length_a   1.000
_cell.length_b   1.000
_cell.length_c   1.000
_cell.angle_alpha   90.00
_cell.angle_beta   90.00
_cell.angle_gamma   90.00
#
_symmetry.space_group_name_H-M   'P 1'
#
loop_
_entity.id
_entity.type
_entity.pdbx_description
1 polymer ?
#
loop_
_entity_poly.entity_id
_entity_poly.type
_entity_poly.pdbx_seq_one_letter_code
_entity_poly.pdbx_strand_id
1 'polypeptide(L)'
;MSRKSQYDEEFQKNAVELSLKTNKSSSQLSQELGISINTLRNWKKKYLTDDGPFKDALREEVDRLKRELAEVTEEREILKKSVGIFLKPRK
;
A
#
# COMPACT_ATOMS: atom_id res chain seq x y z
N MET A 1 14.44 -27.74 14.11
CA MET A 1 13.58 -28.37 13.08
C MET A 1 12.78 -27.27 12.40
N SER A 2 12.97 -27.07 11.09
CA SER A 2 12.17 -26.09 10.33
C SER A 2 10.73 -26.59 10.28
N ARG A 3 9.78 -25.86 10.89
CA ARG A 3 8.36 -26.19 10.77
C ARG A 3 8.00 -26.00 9.30
N LYS A 4 7.59 -27.08 8.62
CA LYS A 4 7.02 -26.98 7.28
C LYS A 4 5.89 -25.95 7.32
N SER A 5 5.97 -24.94 6.46
CA SER A 5 4.86 -24.01 6.26
C SER A 5 3.64 -24.83 5.83
N GLN A 6 2.51 -24.63 6.48
CA GLN A 6 1.24 -25.28 6.12
C GLN A 6 0.71 -24.78 4.77
N TYR A 7 1.30 -23.70 4.23
CA TYR A 7 0.89 -23.05 3.00
C TYR A 7 2.01 -23.13 1.95
N ASP A 8 1.62 -23.50 0.73
CA ASP A 8 2.50 -23.59 -0.43
C ASP A 8 3.05 -22.23 -0.83
N GLU A 9 4.26 -22.20 -1.42
CA GLU A 9 4.92 -20.92 -1.75
C GLU A 9 4.15 -20.08 -2.77
N GLU A 10 3.46 -20.73 -3.70
CA GLU A 10 2.62 -20.06 -4.68
C GLU A 10 1.45 -19.32 -4.02
N PHE A 11 0.80 -19.97 -3.04
CA PHE A 11 -0.24 -19.33 -2.24
C PHE A 11 0.30 -18.11 -1.47
N GLN A 12 1.49 -18.22 -0.88
CA GLN A 12 2.11 -17.11 -0.17
C GLN A 12 2.37 -15.91 -1.09
N LYS A 13 2.91 -16.16 -2.29
CA LYS A 13 3.18 -15.12 -3.29
C LYS A 13 1.89 -14.48 -3.79
N ASN A 14 0.88 -15.27 -4.12
CA ASN A 14 -0.42 -14.76 -4.57
C ASN A 14 -1.10 -13.91 -3.49
N ALA A 15 -1.01 -14.31 -2.21
CA ALA A 15 -1.53 -13.51 -1.10
C ALA A 15 -0.81 -12.15 -0.95
N VAL A 16 0.51 -12.13 -1.14
CA VAL A 16 1.31 -10.90 -1.11
C VAL A 16 0.99 -10.01 -2.31
N GLU A 17 0.89 -10.57 -3.50
CA GLU A 17 0.53 -9.87 -4.73
C GLU A 17 -0.86 -9.23 -4.63
N LEU A 18 -1.85 -9.99 -4.13
CA LEU A 18 -3.20 -9.48 -3.87
C LEU A 18 -3.17 -8.30 -2.89
N SER A 19 -2.26 -8.33 -1.91
CA SER A 19 -2.08 -7.23 -0.95
C SER A 19 -1.45 -5.97 -1.56
N LEU A 20 -0.80 -6.07 -2.72
CA LEU A 20 -0.29 -4.91 -3.47
C LEU A 20 -1.34 -4.38 -4.44
N LYS A 21 -2.12 -5.27 -5.06
CA LYS A 21 -3.12 -4.92 -6.08
C LYS A 21 -4.43 -4.37 -5.50
N THR A 22 -4.69 -4.61 -4.21
CA THR A 22 -5.96 -4.20 -3.57
C THR A 22 -5.72 -3.13 -2.51
N ASN A 23 -6.65 -2.18 -2.40
CA ASN A 23 -6.69 -1.20 -1.30
C ASN A 23 -7.23 -1.80 0.02
N LYS A 24 -7.26 -3.13 0.14
CA LYS A 24 -7.77 -3.82 1.34
C LYS A 24 -6.72 -3.82 2.43
N SER A 25 -7.17 -3.62 3.67
CA SER A 25 -6.30 -3.75 4.84
C SER A 25 -5.80 -5.19 4.98
N SER A 26 -4.62 -5.37 5.61
CA SER A 26 -4.12 -6.71 5.92
C SER A 26 -5.06 -7.50 6.84
N SER A 27 -5.92 -6.82 7.62
CA SER A 27 -6.97 -7.46 8.41
C SER A 27 -8.04 -8.08 7.53
N GLN A 28 -8.59 -7.30 6.58
CA GLN A 28 -9.60 -7.79 5.64
C GLN A 28 -9.07 -8.95 4.79
N LEU A 29 -7.87 -8.79 4.21
CA LEU A 29 -7.26 -9.84 3.41
C LEU A 29 -6.99 -11.11 4.22
N SER A 30 -6.59 -10.98 5.50
CA SER A 30 -6.39 -12.15 6.35
C SER A 30 -7.69 -12.91 6.60
N GLN A 31 -8.80 -12.20 6.79
CA GLN A 31 -10.12 -12.80 6.98
C GLN A 31 -10.61 -13.49 5.70
N GLU A 32 -10.45 -12.84 4.54
CA GLU A 32 -10.84 -13.40 3.23
C GLU A 32 -10.02 -14.64 2.86
N LEU A 33 -8.72 -14.63 3.16
CA LEU A 33 -7.82 -15.76 2.89
C LEU A 33 -7.87 -16.85 3.97
N GLY A 34 -8.59 -16.64 5.07
CA GLY A 34 -8.65 -17.58 6.20
C GLY A 34 -7.32 -17.79 6.92
N ILE A 35 -6.42 -16.80 6.88
CA ILE A 35 -5.09 -16.85 7.50
C ILE A 35 -4.96 -15.85 8.64
N SER A 36 -3.96 -16.02 9.51
CA SER A 36 -3.68 -15.01 10.52
C SER A 36 -3.06 -13.74 9.90
N ILE A 37 -3.36 -12.57 10.45
CA ILE A 37 -2.73 -11.30 10.05
C ILE A 37 -1.21 -11.38 10.16
N ASN A 38 -0.70 -12.04 11.21
CA ASN A 38 0.73 -12.21 11.43
C ASN A 38 1.38 -13.07 10.34
N THR A 39 0.69 -14.09 9.85
CA THR A 39 1.12 -14.91 8.72
C THR A 39 1.29 -14.06 7.47
N LEU A 40 0.26 -13.27 7.11
CA LEU A 40 0.31 -12.38 5.96
C LEU A 40 1.43 -11.33 6.09
N ARG A 41 1.59 -10.75 7.28
CA ARG A 41 2.69 -9.81 7.56
C ARG A 41 4.07 -10.45 7.39
N ASN A 42 4.25 -11.68 7.83
CA ASN A 42 5.52 -12.40 7.69
C ASN A 42 5.84 -12.69 6.22
N TRP A 43 4.84 -13.05 5.41
CA TRP A 43 5.02 -13.23 3.98
C TRP A 43 5.34 -11.92 3.27
N LYS A 44 4.65 -10.83 3.60
CA LYS A 44 4.99 -9.50 3.10
C LYS A 44 6.45 -9.14 3.42
N LYS A 45 6.91 -9.37 4.65
CA LYS A 45 8.33 -9.16 5.01
C LYS A 45 9.31 -10.06 4.25
N LYS A 46 8.90 -11.29 3.93
CA LYS A 46 9.73 -12.26 3.19
C LYS A 46 9.87 -11.89 1.70
N TYR A 47 8.79 -11.43 1.08
CA TYR A 47 8.71 -11.26 -0.37
C TYR A 47 8.76 -9.81 -0.86
N LEU A 48 8.40 -8.83 -0.02
CA LEU A 48 8.50 -7.40 -0.32
C LEU A 48 9.85 -6.86 0.17
N THR A 49 10.91 -7.29 -0.49
CA THR A 49 12.27 -6.78 -0.26
C THR A 49 12.72 -5.99 -1.48
N ASP A 50 13.74 -5.12 -1.32
CA ASP A 50 14.25 -4.26 -2.39
C ASP A 50 14.81 -5.02 -3.60
N ASP A 51 15.16 -6.30 -3.42
CA ASP A 51 15.59 -7.23 -4.48
C ASP A 51 14.67 -8.45 -4.59
N GLY A 52 13.45 -8.33 -4.06
CA GLY A 52 12.45 -9.38 -4.05
C GLY A 52 11.71 -9.50 -5.38
N PRO A 53 10.92 -10.57 -5.56
CA PRO A 53 10.17 -10.83 -6.78
C PRO A 53 9.11 -9.75 -7.10
N PHE A 54 8.80 -8.86 -6.16
CA PHE A 54 7.80 -7.80 -6.31
C PHE A 54 8.42 -6.39 -6.37
N LYS A 55 9.73 -6.27 -6.58
CA LYS A 55 10.45 -4.99 -6.63
C LYS A 55 9.84 -3.98 -7.60
N ASP A 56 9.58 -4.42 -8.84
CA ASP A 56 9.09 -3.52 -9.88
C ASP A 56 7.65 -3.09 -9.60
N ALA A 57 6.78 -4.01 -9.18
CA ALA A 57 5.42 -3.70 -8.75
C ALA A 57 5.40 -2.71 -7.57
N LEU A 58 6.34 -2.84 -6.62
CA LEU A 58 6.46 -1.92 -5.50
C LEU A 58 6.93 -0.52 -5.94
N ARG A 59 7.85 -0.45 -6.92
CA ARG A 59 8.31 0.83 -7.49
C ARG A 59 7.20 1.56 -8.23
N GLU A 60 6.46 0.84 -9.08
CA GLU A 60 5.30 1.39 -9.79
C GLU A 60 4.26 1.95 -8.82
N GLU A 61 3.98 1.22 -7.73
CA GLU A 61 3.06 1.66 -6.69
C GLU A 61 3.54 2.93 -5.98
N VAL A 62 4.83 2.99 -5.63
CA VAL A 62 5.43 4.18 -5.02
C VAL A 62 5.31 5.38 -5.95
N ASP A 63 5.57 5.20 -7.24
CA ASP A 63 5.48 6.28 -8.21
C ASP A 63 4.03 6.74 -8.44
N ARG A 64 3.06 5.81 -8.44
CA ARG A 64 1.63 6.14 -8.47
C ARG A 64 1.24 6.97 -7.25
N LEU A 65 1.61 6.52 -6.04
CA LEU A 65 1.29 7.21 -4.79
C LEU A 65 1.95 8.60 -4.71
N LYS A 66 3.16 8.77 -5.25
CA LYS A 66 3.80 10.09 -5.33
C LYS A 66 3.04 11.05 -6.24
N ARG A 67 2.53 10.58 -7.37
CA ARG A 67 1.71 11.39 -8.29
C ARG A 67 0.40 11.83 -7.63
N GLU A 68 -0.31 10.89 -7.04
CA GLU A 68 -1.56 11.16 -6.31
C GLU A 68 -1.33 12.13 -5.15
N LEU A 69 -0.23 11.96 -4.41
CA LEU A 69 0.15 12.89 -3.34
C LEU A 69 0.45 14.29 -3.87
N ALA A 70 1.13 14.41 -5.01
CA ALA A 70 1.44 15.70 -5.62
C ALA A 70 0.16 16.42 -6.06
N GLU A 71 -0.76 15.71 -6.71
CA GLU A 71 -2.05 16.23 -7.16
C GLU A 71 -2.90 16.74 -5.98
N VAL A 72 -3.11 15.90 -4.96
CA VAL A 72 -3.87 16.28 -3.76
C VAL A 72 -3.21 17.44 -3.01
N THR A 73 -1.88 17.49 -3.00
CA THR A 73 -1.15 18.61 -2.38
C THR A 73 -1.38 19.91 -3.15
N GLU A 74 -1.34 19.88 -4.48
CA GLU A 74 -1.61 21.05 -5.32
C GLU A 74 -3.04 21.56 -5.13
N GLU A 75 -4.04 20.66 -5.17
CA GLU A 75 -5.44 21.01 -4.91
C GLU A 75 -5.60 21.70 -3.55
N ARG A 76 -4.98 21.15 -2.51
CA ARG A 76 -5.00 21.73 -1.18
C ARG A 76 -4.36 23.13 -1.14
N GLU A 77 -3.26 23.34 -1.83
CA GLU A 77 -2.58 24.64 -1.87
C GLU A 77 -3.39 25.68 -2.65
N ILE A 78 -4.07 25.29 -3.73
CA ILE A 78 -5.01 26.15 -4.45
C ILE A 78 -6.16 26.58 -3.52
N LEU A 79 -6.77 25.63 -2.82
CA LEU A 79 -7.87 25.92 -1.88
C LEU A 79 -7.42 26.86 -0.76
N LYS A 80 -6.24 26.66 -0.19
CA LYS A 80 -5.67 27.57 0.82
C LYS A 80 -5.47 28.99 0.29
N LYS A 81 -4.91 29.13 -0.92
CA LYS A 81 -4.71 30.44 -1.57
C LYS A 81 -6.05 31.14 -1.78
N SER A 82 -7.06 30.42 -2.27
CA SER A 82 -8.42 30.96 -2.45
C SER A 82 -9.03 31.44 -1.13
N VAL A 83 -8.98 30.62 -0.06
CA VAL A 83 -9.45 31.01 1.28
C VAL A 83 -8.74 32.27 1.77
N GLY A 84 -7.42 32.36 1.57
CA GLY A 84 -6.64 33.56 1.92
C GLY A 84 -7.05 34.82 1.15
N ILE A 85 -7.55 34.70 -0.09
CA ILE A 85 -8.12 35.81 -0.87
C ILE A 85 -9.48 36.22 -0.30
N PHE A 86 -10.35 35.25 0.01
CA PHE A 86 -11.69 35.52 0.52
C PHE A 86 -11.70 36.10 1.95
N LEU A 87 -10.73 35.74 2.79
CA LEU A 87 -10.64 36.20 4.18
C LEU A 87 -9.85 37.51 4.36
N LYS A 88 -9.20 38.04 3.30
CA LYS A 88 -8.59 39.37 3.38
C LYS A 88 -9.69 40.43 3.23
N PRO A 89 -9.93 41.29 4.24
CA PRO A 89 -10.86 42.41 4.08
C PRO A 89 -10.35 43.33 2.97
N ARG A 90 -11.22 43.64 2.00
CA ARG A 90 -10.96 44.71 1.03
C ARG A 90 -10.95 46.03 1.80
N LYS A 91 -9.80 46.72 1.82
CA LYS A 91 -9.71 48.10 2.27
C LYS A 91 -10.43 49.03 1.31
#